data_AF-A0A560BPH2-F1
#
_entry.id   AF-A0A560BPH2-F1
#
_cell.length_a   1.000
_cell.length_b   1.000
_cell.length_c   1.000
_cell.angle_alpha   90.00
_cell.angle_beta   90.00
_cell.angle_gamma   90.00
#
_symmetry.space_group_name_H-M   'P 1'
#
loop_
_entity.id
_entity.type
_entity.pdbx_description
1 polymer ?
#
loop_
_entity_poly.entity_id
_entity_poly.type
_entity_poly.pdbx_seq_one_letter_code
_entity_poly.pdbx_strand_id
1 'polypeptide(L)'
;MDHDLAPAGPGWLVALETSGLGESLRQSIWLYPLVEIAHILGFALLVGAILAFDLRLIGVRAPLLPADALARLLLPVAVTGFALAVPTGLLLFTTEATALAGNPAFLAKLALIGLALLNILAFHRFAGRRMAGWSMADRPPPAARFAGAASLVLWVGALACGRLIAYL
;
A
#
# COMPACT_ATOMS: atom_id res chain seq x y z
N MET A 1 -24.25 -13.48 16.98
CA MET A 1 -23.36 -12.75 16.04
C MET A 1 -23.63 -11.31 16.36
N ASP A 2 -22.86 -10.82 17.32
CA ASP A 2 -23.32 -9.80 18.26
C ASP A 2 -22.97 -8.43 17.68
N HIS A 3 -23.87 -7.88 16.85
CA HIS A 3 -23.70 -6.58 16.20
C HIS A 3 -24.07 -5.39 17.11
N ASP A 4 -24.37 -5.62 18.40
CA ASP A 4 -24.86 -4.60 19.35
C ASP A 4 -23.85 -4.20 20.44
N LEU A 5 -22.56 -4.56 20.30
CA LEU A 5 -21.55 -4.02 21.19
C LEU A 5 -21.22 -2.59 20.75
N ALA A 6 -21.60 -1.62 21.58
CA ALA A 6 -21.19 -0.23 21.41
C ALA A 6 -19.66 -0.16 21.18
N PRO A 7 -19.18 0.70 20.28
CA PRO A 7 -17.75 0.81 19.97
C PRO A 7 -16.95 0.99 21.27
N ALA A 8 -16.13 -0.02 21.58
CA ALA A 8 -15.40 -0.12 22.82
C ALA A 8 -13.90 -0.03 22.52
N GLY A 9 -13.24 1.00 23.06
CA GLY A 9 -11.82 1.25 22.83
C GLY A 9 -11.39 2.63 23.29
N PRO A 10 -10.16 3.04 22.98
CA PRO A 10 -9.68 4.41 23.22
C PRO A 10 -10.69 5.46 22.73
N GLY A 11 -10.98 6.46 23.55
CA GLY A 11 -12.06 7.43 23.26
C GLY A 11 -11.93 8.18 21.93
N TRP A 12 -10.71 8.36 21.42
CA TRP A 12 -10.47 8.98 20.11
C TRP A 12 -10.86 8.07 18.93
N LEU A 13 -10.77 6.75 19.07
CA LEU A 13 -11.24 5.80 18.05
C LEU A 13 -12.76 5.76 18.01
N VAL A 14 -13.39 5.72 19.19
CA VAL A 14 -14.85 5.82 19.32
C VAL A 14 -15.34 7.11 18.70
N ALA A 15 -14.70 8.25 18.99
CA ALA A 15 -15.08 9.55 18.43
C ALA A 15 -14.93 9.62 16.89
N LEU A 16 -13.93 8.95 16.32
CA LEU A 16 -13.79 8.85 14.86
C LEU A 16 -14.90 7.98 14.25
N GLU A 17 -15.18 6.84 14.88
CA GLU A 17 -16.18 5.87 14.40
C GLU A 17 -17.61 6.40 14.46
N THR A 18 -17.95 7.11 15.53
CA THR A 18 -19.28 7.72 15.71
C THR A 18 -19.35 9.15 15.14
N SER A 19 -18.33 9.57 14.38
CA SER A 19 -18.35 10.88 13.73
C SER A 19 -19.42 10.94 12.64
N GLY A 20 -19.93 12.14 12.33
CA GLY A 20 -20.90 12.31 11.24
C GLY A 20 -20.39 11.83 9.89
N LEU A 21 -19.05 11.85 9.68
CA LEU A 21 -18.42 11.26 8.49
C LEU A 21 -18.49 9.73 8.51
N GLY A 22 -18.04 9.10 9.60
CA GLY A 22 -18.08 7.64 9.76
C GLY A 22 -19.51 7.09 9.58
N GLU A 23 -20.49 7.75 10.20
CA GLU A 23 -21.90 7.35 10.09
C GLU A 23 -22.45 7.54 8.67
N SER A 24 -22.19 8.68 8.03
CA SER A 24 -22.68 8.95 6.66
C SER A 24 -22.13 7.95 5.63
N LEU A 25 -20.87 7.52 5.79
CA LEU A 25 -20.28 6.48 4.97
C LEU A 25 -20.92 5.12 5.26
N ARG A 26 -21.04 4.74 6.55
CA ARG A 26 -21.58 3.44 6.97
C ARG A 26 -23.05 3.26 6.56
N GLN A 27 -23.87 4.29 6.69
CA GLN A 27 -25.30 4.24 6.35
C GLN A 27 -25.58 4.30 4.85
N SER A 28 -24.61 4.71 4.03
CA SER A 28 -24.81 4.90 2.60
C SER A 28 -24.42 3.66 1.79
N ILE A 29 -25.41 3.10 1.13
CA ILE A 29 -25.26 1.95 0.23
C ILE A 29 -24.31 2.20 -0.95
N TRP A 30 -24.04 3.48 -1.28
CA TRP A 30 -23.20 3.86 -2.43
C TRP A 30 -21.85 4.43 -2.01
N LEU A 31 -21.79 5.23 -0.93
CA LEU A 31 -20.54 5.89 -0.54
C LEU A 31 -19.50 4.88 -0.08
N TYR A 32 -19.88 3.92 0.77
CA TYR A 32 -18.94 2.91 1.24
C TYR A 32 -18.36 2.09 0.09
N PRO A 33 -19.17 1.46 -0.81
CA PRO A 33 -18.61 0.71 -1.93
C PRO A 33 -17.79 1.57 -2.90
N LEU A 34 -18.19 2.82 -3.15
CA LEU A 34 -17.44 3.70 -4.04
C LEU A 34 -16.05 4.04 -3.47
N VAL A 35 -15.98 4.32 -2.17
CA VAL A 35 -14.72 4.58 -1.46
C VAL A 35 -13.86 3.30 -1.41
N GLU A 36 -14.47 2.13 -1.21
CA GLU A 36 -13.77 0.85 -1.25
C GLU A 36 -13.21 0.53 -2.65
N ILE A 37 -14.01 0.70 -3.71
CA ILE A 37 -13.57 0.52 -5.09
C ILE A 37 -12.41 1.46 -5.41
N ALA A 38 -12.56 2.73 -5.04
CA ALA A 38 -11.51 3.72 -5.18
C ALA A 38 -10.25 3.25 -4.45
N HIS A 39 -10.35 2.86 -3.18
CA HIS A 39 -9.23 2.37 -2.39
C HIS A 39 -8.48 1.20 -3.06
N ILE A 40 -9.22 0.21 -3.55
CA ILE A 40 -8.67 -0.96 -4.24
C ILE A 40 -7.98 -0.54 -5.54
N LEU A 41 -8.58 0.36 -6.33
CA LEU A 41 -7.96 0.90 -7.53
C LEU A 41 -6.66 1.65 -7.21
N GLY A 42 -6.66 2.49 -6.16
CA GLY A 42 -5.46 3.20 -5.71
C GLY A 42 -4.34 2.23 -5.32
N PHE A 43 -4.66 1.18 -4.56
CA PHE A 43 -3.72 0.13 -4.22
C PHE A 43 -3.22 -0.64 -5.44
N ALA A 44 -4.09 -0.96 -6.40
CA ALA A 44 -3.72 -1.65 -7.63
C ALA A 44 -2.73 -0.83 -8.48
N LEU A 45 -2.95 0.47 -8.60
CA LEU A 45 -2.04 1.38 -9.29
C LEU A 45 -0.70 1.52 -8.56
N LEU A 46 -0.74 1.75 -7.24
CA LEU A 46 0.46 1.91 -6.42
C LEU A 46 1.31 0.64 -6.40
N VAL A 47 0.73 -0.47 -5.97
CA VAL A 47 1.43 -1.75 -5.82
C VAL A 47 1.80 -2.31 -7.18
N GLY A 48 0.92 -2.22 -8.19
CA GLY A 48 1.22 -2.69 -9.54
C GLY A 48 2.44 -1.98 -10.15
N ALA A 49 2.53 -0.65 -9.98
CA ALA A 49 3.69 0.11 -10.41
C ALA A 49 4.97 -0.29 -9.65
N ILE A 50 4.90 -0.46 -8.34
CA ILE A 50 6.06 -0.88 -7.54
C ILE A 50 6.53 -2.28 -7.93
N LEU A 51 5.62 -3.25 -8.03
CA LEU A 51 5.96 -4.63 -8.39
C LEU A 51 6.58 -4.70 -9.80
N ALA A 52 6.05 -3.94 -10.77
CA ALA A 52 6.62 -3.88 -12.11
C ALA A 52 8.06 -3.36 -12.10
N PHE A 53 8.35 -2.35 -11.27
CA PHE A 53 9.70 -1.84 -11.09
C PHE A 53 10.62 -2.83 -10.35
N ASP A 54 10.13 -3.47 -9.30
CA ASP A 54 10.88 -4.43 -8.49
C ASP A 54 11.30 -5.67 -9.30
N LEU A 55 10.44 -6.17 -10.19
CA LEU A 55 10.79 -7.25 -11.11
C LEU A 55 11.98 -6.88 -12.00
N ARG A 56 12.01 -5.62 -12.48
CA ARG A 56 13.13 -5.08 -13.25
C ARG A 56 14.41 -4.96 -12.41
N LEU A 57 14.28 -4.63 -11.13
CA LEU A 57 15.41 -4.58 -10.19
C LEU A 57 15.99 -5.97 -9.92
N ILE A 58 15.14 -6.98 -9.71
CA ILE A 58 15.56 -8.36 -9.39
C ILE A 58 16.22 -9.03 -10.62
N GLY A 59 15.92 -8.53 -11.82
CA GLY A 59 16.48 -9.01 -13.10
C GLY A 59 15.55 -9.96 -13.85
N VAL A 60 14.28 -10.03 -13.48
CA VAL A 60 13.27 -10.81 -14.21
C VAL A 60 12.98 -10.09 -15.53
N ARG A 61 13.32 -10.72 -16.66
CA ARG A 61 13.07 -10.22 -18.03
C ARG A 61 13.74 -8.86 -18.39
N ALA A 62 15.00 -8.62 -18.02
CA ALA A 62 15.79 -7.52 -18.64
C ALA A 62 16.32 -7.99 -20.01
N PRO A 63 16.08 -7.28 -21.14
CA PRO A 63 16.11 -5.82 -21.31
C PRO A 63 14.97 -5.24 -22.19
N LEU A 64 13.74 -5.06 -21.68
CA LEU A 64 12.70 -4.36 -22.46
C LEU A 64 12.80 -2.83 -22.33
N LEU A 65 13.09 -2.29 -21.14
CA LEU A 65 13.33 -0.86 -20.92
C LEU A 65 14.45 -0.58 -19.91
N PRO A 66 15.16 0.56 -20.07
CA PRO A 66 16.08 1.11 -19.05
C PRO A 66 15.36 1.35 -17.71
N ALA A 67 16.05 1.16 -16.59
CA ALA A 67 15.45 1.30 -15.26
C ALA A 67 14.95 2.74 -15.00
N ASP A 68 15.65 3.75 -15.51
CA ASP A 68 15.25 5.16 -15.43
C ASP A 68 14.01 5.46 -16.28
N ALA A 69 13.91 4.88 -17.48
CA ALA A 69 12.73 5.03 -18.34
C ALA A 69 11.50 4.40 -17.69
N LEU A 70 11.66 3.20 -17.11
CA LEU A 70 10.58 2.53 -16.39
C LEU A 70 10.17 3.32 -15.14
N ALA A 71 11.13 3.87 -14.38
CA ALA A 71 10.84 4.72 -13.23
C ALA A 71 10.04 5.97 -13.62
N ARG A 72 10.39 6.65 -14.72
CA ARG A 72 9.64 7.82 -15.22
C ARG A 72 8.20 7.49 -15.61
N LEU A 73 7.96 6.29 -16.14
CA LEU A 73 6.62 5.82 -16.49
C LEU A 73 5.80 5.44 -15.25
N LEU A 74 6.40 4.69 -14.32
CA LEU A 74 5.69 4.10 -13.19
C LEU A 74 5.53 5.04 -12.01
N LEU A 75 6.42 6.03 -11.84
CA LEU A 75 6.34 6.96 -10.71
C LEU A 75 5.03 7.78 -10.70
N PRO A 76 4.56 8.38 -11.81
CA PRO A 76 3.26 9.07 -11.83
C PRO A 76 2.08 8.15 -11.52
N VAL A 77 2.15 6.88 -11.96
CA VAL A 77 1.12 5.87 -11.67
C VAL A 77 1.11 5.54 -10.18
N ALA A 78 2.29 5.33 -9.58
CA ALA A 78 2.44 5.07 -8.15
C ALA A 78 1.94 6.25 -7.32
N VAL A 79 2.30 7.49 -7.69
CA VAL A 79 1.85 8.71 -7.00
C VAL A 79 0.33 8.87 -7.09
N THR A 80 -0.26 8.66 -8.28
CA THR A 80 -1.72 8.70 -8.44
C THR A 80 -2.40 7.63 -7.57
N GLY A 81 -1.87 6.41 -7.58
CA GLY A 81 -2.37 5.33 -6.74
C GLY A 81 -2.30 5.64 -5.25
N PHE A 82 -1.19 6.20 -4.78
CA PHE A 82 -1.00 6.62 -3.39
C PHE A 82 -1.96 7.75 -2.99
N ALA A 83 -2.08 8.78 -3.84
CA ALA A 83 -2.97 9.92 -3.62
C ALA A 83 -4.44 9.50 -3.54
N LEU A 84 -4.80 8.37 -4.13
CA LEU A 84 -6.13 7.81 -4.10
C LEU A 84 -6.31 6.83 -2.91
N ALA A 85 -5.34 5.94 -2.68
CA ALA A 85 -5.40 4.91 -1.65
C ALA A 85 -5.36 5.46 -0.22
N VAL A 86 -4.56 6.49 0.06
CA VAL A 86 -4.41 7.02 1.42
C VAL A 86 -5.70 7.70 1.91
N PRO A 87 -6.27 8.68 1.20
CA PRO A 87 -7.49 9.34 1.67
C PRO A 87 -8.67 8.38 1.78
N THR A 88 -8.85 7.50 0.79
CA THR A 88 -9.92 6.50 0.82
C THR A 88 -9.73 5.48 1.95
N GLY A 89 -8.50 5.05 2.23
CA GLY A 89 -8.19 4.16 3.34
C GLY A 89 -8.48 4.79 4.70
N LEU A 90 -8.20 6.10 4.86
CA LEU A 90 -8.56 6.84 6.05
C LEU A 90 -10.08 6.94 6.21
N LEU A 91 -10.82 7.18 5.13
CA LEU A 91 -12.28 7.19 5.15
C LEU A 91 -12.85 5.82 5.57
N LEU A 92 -12.37 4.73 4.98
CA LEU A 92 -12.76 3.37 5.39
C LEU A 92 -12.39 3.08 6.84
N PHE A 93 -11.25 3.58 7.33
CA PHE A 93 -10.90 3.43 8.73
C PHE A 93 -11.90 4.12 9.66
N THR A 94 -12.44 5.29 9.27
CA THR A 94 -13.44 5.98 10.08
C THR A 94 -14.76 5.23 10.21
N THR A 95 -15.08 4.29 9.32
CA THR A 95 -16.34 3.55 9.41
C THR A 95 -16.28 2.42 10.42
N GLU A 96 -15.11 1.94 10.83
CA GLU A 96 -14.99 0.78 11.74
C GLU A 96 -13.70 0.87 12.57
N ALA A 97 -13.41 2.08 13.08
CA ALA A 97 -12.11 2.43 13.65
C ALA A 97 -11.71 1.56 14.85
N THR A 98 -12.65 1.29 15.77
CA THR A 98 -12.37 0.47 16.96
C THR A 98 -12.08 -0.99 16.60
N ALA A 99 -12.89 -1.57 15.70
CA ALA A 99 -12.70 -2.92 15.20
C ALA A 99 -11.38 -3.08 14.44
N LEU A 100 -11.09 -2.16 13.52
CA LEU A 100 -9.85 -2.18 12.73
C LEU A 100 -8.61 -1.99 13.59
N ALA A 101 -8.65 -1.14 14.62
CA ALA A 101 -7.51 -0.93 15.51
C ALA A 101 -7.16 -2.17 16.35
N GLY A 102 -8.14 -3.03 16.65
CA GLY A 102 -7.94 -4.32 17.31
C GLY A 102 -7.57 -5.47 16.36
N ASN A 103 -7.72 -5.27 15.05
CA ASN A 103 -7.56 -6.33 14.06
C ASN A 103 -6.06 -6.64 13.80
N PRO A 104 -5.58 -7.86 14.06
CA PRO A 104 -4.17 -8.20 13.87
C PRO A 104 -3.72 -8.11 12.41
N ALA A 105 -4.60 -8.40 11.44
CA ALA A 105 -4.30 -8.28 10.02
C ALA A 105 -4.13 -6.80 9.61
N PHE A 106 -4.94 -5.90 10.18
CA PHE A 106 -4.81 -4.46 9.93
C PHE A 106 -3.49 -3.93 10.49
N LEU A 107 -3.13 -4.29 11.72
CA LEU A 107 -1.85 -3.90 12.33
C LEU A 107 -0.65 -4.43 11.54
N ALA A 108 -0.71 -5.70 11.11
CA ALA A 108 0.31 -6.30 10.25
C ALA A 108 0.42 -5.56 8.90
N LYS A 109 -0.72 -5.20 8.27
CA LYS A 109 -0.75 -4.41 7.03
C LYS A 109 -0.02 -3.09 7.21
N LEU A 110 -0.29 -2.36 8.30
CA LEU A 110 0.38 -1.07 8.58
C LEU A 110 1.88 -1.24 8.82
N ALA A 111 2.29 -2.28 9.56
CA ALA A 111 3.70 -2.59 9.79
C ALA A 111 4.43 -2.91 8.48
N LEU A 112 3.83 -3.73 7.61
CA LEU A 112 4.39 -4.09 6.30
C LEU A 112 4.52 -2.87 5.38
N ILE A 113 3.51 -1.99 5.36
CA ILE A 113 3.58 -0.72 4.62
C ILE A 113 4.72 0.15 5.18
N GLY A 114 4.83 0.28 6.50
CA GLY A 114 5.92 1.04 7.13
C GLY A 114 7.30 0.51 6.74
N LEU A 115 7.50 -0.81 6.80
CA LEU A 115 8.74 -1.46 6.35
C LEU A 115 8.99 -1.26 4.86
N ALA A 116 7.95 -1.31 4.02
CA ALA A 116 8.08 -1.07 2.58
C ALA A 116 8.54 0.36 2.29
N LEU A 117 7.98 1.36 2.99
CA LEU A 117 8.41 2.76 2.87
C LEU A 117 9.86 2.95 3.32
N LEU A 118 10.26 2.31 4.43
CA LEU A 118 11.67 2.32 4.88
C LEU A 118 12.60 1.68 3.84
N ASN A 119 12.18 0.58 3.21
CA ASN A 119 12.93 -0.07 2.13
C ASN A 119 13.08 0.86 0.91
N ILE A 120 12.02 1.58 0.52
CA ILE A 120 12.06 2.58 -0.57
C ILE A 120 13.04 3.72 -0.24
N LEU A 121 12.98 4.26 0.99
CA LEU A 121 13.88 5.33 1.43
C LEU A 121 15.35 4.87 1.43
N ALA A 122 15.62 3.66 1.92
CA ALA A 122 16.94 3.06 1.87
C ALA A 122 17.43 2.86 0.43
N PHE A 123 16.58 2.32 -0.46
CA PHE A 123 16.88 2.14 -1.87
C PHE A 123 17.25 3.47 -2.54
N HIS A 124 16.45 4.53 -2.37
CA HIS A 124 16.73 5.84 -2.93
C HIS A 124 18.02 6.46 -2.38
N ARG A 125 18.33 6.25 -1.10
CA ARG A 125 19.54 6.79 -0.47
C ARG A 125 20.82 6.13 -0.97
N PHE A 126 20.81 4.81 -1.18
CA PHE A 126 22.04 4.04 -1.44
C PHE A 126 22.19 3.57 -2.89
N ALA A 127 21.13 3.01 -3.49
CA ALA A 127 21.19 2.35 -4.80
C ALA A 127 20.65 3.25 -5.93
N GLY A 128 19.55 3.98 -5.67
CA GLY A 128 18.85 4.80 -6.66
C GLY A 128 19.72 5.92 -7.26
N ARG A 129 20.67 6.47 -6.50
CA ARG A 129 21.59 7.53 -6.99
C ARG A 129 22.50 7.08 -8.13
N ARG A 130 22.73 5.77 -8.27
CA ARG A 130 23.58 5.19 -9.32
C ARG A 130 22.78 4.60 -10.48
N MET A 131 21.44 4.66 -10.44
CA MET A 131 20.57 4.07 -11.47
C MET A 131 20.81 4.63 -12.87
N ALA A 132 21.16 5.92 -13.00
CA ALA A 132 21.43 6.55 -14.30
C ALA A 132 22.61 5.91 -15.06
N GLY A 133 23.50 5.19 -14.37
CA GLY A 133 24.62 4.46 -14.96
C GLY A 133 24.35 2.98 -15.23
N TRP A 134 23.17 2.45 -14.90
CA TRP A 134 22.84 1.04 -15.15
C TRP A 134 22.39 0.90 -16.61
N SER A 135 23.28 0.46 -17.50
CA SER A 135 22.92 0.25 -18.91
C SER A 135 21.88 -0.87 -19.06
N MET A 136 21.33 -1.01 -20.27
CA MET A 136 20.42 -2.11 -20.63
C MET A 136 21.04 -3.52 -20.43
N ALA A 137 22.37 -3.63 -20.44
CA ALA A 137 23.10 -4.88 -20.34
C ALA A 137 23.66 -5.18 -18.94
N ASP A 138 23.66 -4.22 -18.02
CA ASP A 138 24.22 -4.40 -16.69
C ASP A 138 23.20 -5.06 -15.74
N ARG A 139 23.60 -6.18 -15.14
CA ARG A 139 22.86 -6.77 -14.03
C ARG A 139 22.81 -5.75 -12.88
N PRO A 140 21.63 -5.43 -12.32
CA PRO A 140 21.54 -4.49 -11.20
C PRO A 140 22.40 -4.96 -10.02
N PRO A 141 22.98 -4.03 -9.23
CA PRO A 141 23.78 -4.37 -8.06
C PRO A 141 23.01 -5.31 -7.11
N PRO A 142 23.69 -6.25 -6.42
CA PRO A 142 23.03 -7.18 -5.50
C PRO A 142 22.12 -6.50 -4.46
N ALA A 143 22.54 -5.34 -3.95
CA ALA A 143 21.74 -4.54 -3.02
C ALA A 143 20.41 -4.05 -3.63
N ALA A 144 20.41 -3.65 -4.91
CA ALA A 144 19.19 -3.23 -5.61
C ALA A 144 18.24 -4.41 -5.85
N ARG A 145 18.79 -5.58 -6.19
CA ARG A 145 18.02 -6.82 -6.35
C ARG A 145 17.37 -7.25 -5.04
N PHE A 146 18.13 -7.19 -3.94
CA PHE A 146 17.61 -7.49 -2.61
C PHE A 146 16.50 -6.51 -2.21
N ALA A 147 16.71 -5.20 -2.41
CA ALA A 147 15.70 -4.19 -2.12
C ALA A 147 14.40 -4.41 -2.92
N GLY A 148 14.51 -4.79 -4.20
CA GLY A 148 13.35 -5.14 -5.03
C GLY A 148 12.65 -6.41 -4.53
N ALA A 149 13.39 -7.46 -4.16
CA ALA A 149 12.81 -8.69 -3.63
C ALA A 149 12.11 -8.47 -2.29
N ALA A 150 12.73 -7.70 -1.39
CA ALA A 150 12.14 -7.33 -0.11
C ALA A 150 10.88 -6.49 -0.31
N SER A 151 10.92 -5.49 -1.20
CA SER A 151 9.76 -4.68 -1.56
C SER A 151 8.60 -5.53 -2.08
N LEU A 152 8.88 -6.47 -2.97
CA LEU A 152 7.88 -7.38 -3.54
C LEU A 152 7.18 -8.21 -2.45
N VAL A 153 7.94 -8.79 -1.53
CA VAL A 153 7.38 -9.55 -0.40
C VAL A 153 6.54 -8.66 0.52
N LEU A 154 7.03 -7.46 0.86
CA LEU A 154 6.35 -6.55 1.76
C LEU A 154 5.00 -6.07 1.19
N TRP A 155 4.97 -5.68 -0.09
CA TRP A 155 3.74 -5.21 -0.73
C TRP A 155 2.73 -6.32 -1.00
N VAL A 156 3.18 -7.51 -1.41
CA VAL A 156 2.30 -8.68 -1.54
C VAL A 156 1.73 -9.07 -0.18
N GLY A 157 2.55 -9.05 0.87
CA GLY A 157 2.11 -9.26 2.25
C GLY A 157 1.05 -8.24 2.68
N ALA A 158 1.28 -6.95 2.42
CA ALA A 158 0.32 -5.89 2.76
C ALA A 158 -1.03 -6.07 2.03
N LEU A 159 -1.00 -6.52 0.76
CA LEU A 159 -2.20 -6.84 -0.01
C LEU A 159 -2.94 -8.05 0.58
N ALA A 160 -2.21 -9.10 0.93
CA ALA A 160 -2.76 -10.29 1.58
C ALA A 160 -3.41 -9.93 2.93
N CYS A 161 -2.73 -9.15 3.78
CA CYS A 161 -3.30 -8.64 5.03
C CYS A 161 -4.57 -7.83 4.78
N GLY A 162 -4.63 -7.03 3.71
CA GLY A 162 -5.85 -6.32 3.31
C GLY A 162 -7.06 -7.23 3.13
N ARG A 163 -6.87 -8.42 2.54
CA ARG A 163 -7.94 -9.42 2.41
C ARG A 163 -8.22 -10.16 3.73
N LEU A 164 -7.19 -10.40 4.53
CA LEU A 164 -7.31 -11.09 5.83
C LEU A 164 -8.08 -10.28 6.88
N ILE A 165 -8.19 -8.96 6.75
CA ILE A 165 -9.02 -8.11 7.63
C ILE A 165 -10.48 -8.60 7.68
N ALA A 166 -10.99 -9.17 6.59
CA ALA A 166 -12.37 -9.67 6.55
C ALA A 166 -12.56 -11.03 7.27
N TYR A 167 -11.49 -11.65 7.75
CA TYR A 167 -11.51 -13.02 8.29
C TYR A 167 -10.92 -13.16 9.70
N LEU A 168 -10.06 -12.22 10.11
CA LEU A 168 -9.40 -12.16 11.42
C LEU A 168 -9.99 -11.04 12.25
#